data_AF-A0A6I1H238-F1
#
_entry.id   AF-A0A6I1H238-F1
#
_cell.length_a   1.000
_cell.length_b   1.000
_cell.length_c   1.000
_cell.angle_alpha   90.00
_cell.angle_beta   90.00
_cell.angle_gamma   90.00
#
_symmetry.space_group_name_H-M   'P 1'
#
loop_
_entity.id
_entity.type
_entity.pdbx_description
1 polymer ?
#
loop_
_entity_poly.entity_id
_entity_poly.type
_entity_poly.pdbx_seq_one_letter_code
_entity_poly.pdbx_strand_id
1 'polypeptide(L)'
;ARRGQAPRIGGGSPRSYFLVLGEAGKERRAVCILPRGSASGEEIRLAERLFALRLGRPVRFHLASSIAETGTPPQLGDIVDLDAGDYLRLPPLASVLHARDGGNDKRDITVQLATVMTEVGTLEVHCVAEADASQRWLLEFQLRGEEEAPAETSTVPPRVKEAIEKIERIFGGKAQKVETKEVRQLRQHLERGLGGRESWDTPLLRHLFDALMLRARGRRRSAEHERVWLNLAGYCLRPGYGDALDPWRIEQLWAMFDTGVQHHKDSQVCAEWWTLWRRVAGGLSPEQQLRLLDDFAFNLQADAAQRGSRPVTLVNGSDDDMLRLGASLERIPGAYKAEVGAWLLKRLDKAGKKEDTADTNTLWALARVGARQPFHGSAHEVVDSATVAEWIAVLLALDWKKTEPAAFAAAHLARMTGDRSRDIADDLRATVLARLKAVGAPPQWHAMVSEVTQLDEAATRRMLGEALPPGLKLIN
;
A
#
# COMPACT_ATOMS: atom_id res chain seq x y z
N ALA A 1 -9.26 49.97 -34.26
CA ALA A 1 -9.69 48.68 -33.68
C ALA A 1 -9.57 47.58 -34.74
N ARG A 2 -8.49 46.79 -34.72
CA ARG A 2 -8.37 45.55 -35.50
C ARG A 2 -8.49 44.39 -34.51
N ARG A 3 -9.59 43.62 -34.64
CA ARG A 3 -9.88 42.44 -33.85
C ARG A 3 -8.81 41.37 -34.14
N GLY A 4 -8.03 41.02 -33.13
CA GLY A 4 -7.15 39.85 -33.16
C GLY A 4 -8.00 38.58 -33.04
N GLN A 5 -8.35 37.97 -34.17
CA GLN A 5 -8.71 36.56 -34.22
C GLN A 5 -7.43 35.80 -34.55
N ALA A 6 -6.69 35.44 -33.50
CA ALA A 6 -5.68 34.39 -33.63
C ALA A 6 -6.43 33.04 -33.81
N PRO A 7 -6.03 32.18 -34.76
CA PRO A 7 -6.61 30.85 -34.90
C PRO A 7 -6.30 30.04 -33.62
N ARG A 8 -7.33 29.50 -32.95
CA ARG A 8 -7.13 28.48 -31.91
C ARG A 8 -6.65 27.21 -32.60
N ILE A 9 -5.36 26.92 -32.50
CA ILE A 9 -4.80 25.61 -32.85
C ILE A 9 -5.30 24.65 -31.76
N GLY A 10 -6.40 23.94 -32.03
CA GLY A 10 -6.96 22.95 -31.10
C GLY A 10 -6.05 21.72 -31.03
N GLY A 11 -5.29 21.60 -29.95
CA GLY A 11 -4.57 20.37 -29.63
C GLY A 11 -5.56 19.33 -29.10
N GLY A 12 -5.96 18.38 -29.93
CA GLY A 12 -6.69 17.19 -29.49
C GLY A 12 -5.79 16.27 -28.66
N SER A 13 -6.39 15.34 -27.91
CA SER A 13 -5.63 14.39 -27.08
C SER A 13 -4.63 13.60 -27.94
N PRO A 14 -3.32 13.56 -27.58
CA PRO A 14 -2.30 12.86 -28.36
C PRO A 14 -2.41 11.33 -28.24
N ARG A 15 -3.10 10.83 -27.21
CA ARG A 15 -3.21 9.40 -26.88
C ARG A 15 -4.66 9.03 -26.59
N SER A 16 -4.98 7.75 -26.76
CA SER A 16 -6.21 7.20 -26.17
C SER A 16 -5.96 6.85 -24.71
N TYR A 17 -6.94 7.10 -23.85
CA TYR A 17 -6.90 6.74 -22.43
C TYR A 17 -7.98 5.71 -22.10
N PHE A 18 -7.62 4.82 -21.19
CA PHE A 18 -8.41 3.63 -20.87
C PHE A 18 -8.56 3.46 -19.36
N LEU A 19 -9.76 3.09 -18.91
CA LEU A 19 -10.00 2.66 -17.53
C LEU A 19 -9.81 1.15 -17.43
N VAL A 20 -8.90 0.71 -16.58
CA VAL A 20 -8.64 -0.72 -16.34
C VAL A 20 -9.78 -1.32 -15.52
N LEU A 21 -10.30 -2.45 -15.98
CA LEU A 21 -11.46 -3.11 -15.37
C LEU A 21 -11.02 -4.03 -14.22
N GLY A 22 -11.41 -3.65 -12.99
CA GLY A 22 -11.00 -4.32 -11.74
C GLY A 22 -11.84 -5.54 -11.39
N GLU A 23 -11.65 -6.66 -12.09
CA GLU A 23 -11.95 -7.99 -11.54
C GLU A 23 -10.65 -8.77 -11.37
N ALA A 24 -10.52 -9.51 -10.26
CA ALA A 24 -9.37 -10.36 -10.01
C ALA A 24 -9.18 -11.34 -11.19
N GLY A 25 -8.00 -11.29 -11.83
CA GLY A 25 -7.70 -12.09 -13.03
C GLY A 25 -8.12 -11.46 -14.37
N LYS A 26 -8.73 -10.28 -14.39
CA LYS A 26 -9.14 -9.55 -15.62
C LYS A 26 -8.57 -8.14 -15.72
N GLU A 27 -7.54 -7.81 -14.94
CA GLU A 27 -6.82 -6.51 -14.98
C GLU A 27 -6.12 -6.24 -16.32
N ARG A 28 -6.15 -7.20 -17.24
CA ARG A 28 -5.72 -7.09 -18.64
C ARG A 28 -6.71 -6.33 -19.51
N ARG A 29 -7.99 -6.29 -19.13
CA ARG A 29 -9.02 -5.59 -19.93
C ARG A 29 -9.14 -4.15 -19.48
N ALA A 30 -9.18 -3.23 -20.45
CA ALA A 30 -9.45 -1.83 -20.20
C ALA A 30 -10.50 -1.30 -21.18
N VAL A 31 -11.32 -0.36 -20.73
CA VAL A 31 -12.33 0.29 -21.59
C VAL A 31 -11.79 1.65 -22.03
N CYS A 32 -11.90 1.97 -23.32
CA CYS A 32 -11.53 3.27 -23.87
C CYS A 32 -12.47 4.34 -23.32
N ILE A 33 -11.92 5.29 -22.54
CA ILE A 33 -12.69 6.37 -21.94
C ILE A 33 -12.42 7.73 -22.59
N LEU A 34 -11.32 7.87 -23.33
CA LEU A 34 -11.03 9.06 -24.13
C LEU A 34 -10.23 8.65 -25.38
N PRO A 35 -10.82 8.68 -26.58
CA PRO A 35 -10.10 8.39 -27.81
C PRO A 35 -9.02 9.44 -28.12
N ARG A 36 -7.98 9.03 -28.84
CA ARG A 36 -7.02 9.94 -29.46
C ARG A 36 -7.75 10.93 -30.38
N GLY A 37 -7.35 12.19 -30.35
CA GLY A 37 -7.93 13.26 -31.15
C GLY A 37 -9.17 13.93 -30.55
N SER A 38 -9.66 13.46 -29.39
CA SER A 38 -10.73 14.14 -28.64
C SER A 38 -10.35 15.59 -28.33
N ALA A 39 -11.27 16.52 -28.55
CA ALA A 39 -11.05 17.94 -28.34
C ALA A 39 -10.85 18.25 -26.85
N SER A 40 -9.89 19.14 -26.55
CA SER A 40 -9.70 19.64 -25.19
C SER A 40 -10.89 20.51 -24.76
N GLY A 41 -11.37 20.33 -23.54
CA GLY A 41 -12.49 21.05 -22.93
C GLY A 41 -13.88 20.51 -23.28
N GLU A 42 -13.99 19.47 -24.11
CA GLU A 42 -15.27 18.84 -24.46
C GLU A 42 -15.55 17.61 -23.57
N GLU A 43 -16.76 17.54 -23.01
CA GLU A 43 -17.21 16.40 -22.21
C GLU A 43 -17.73 15.29 -23.13
N ILE A 44 -17.14 14.10 -23.00
CA ILE A 44 -17.48 12.91 -23.78
C ILE A 44 -18.06 11.86 -22.84
N ARG A 45 -19.29 11.43 -23.09
CA ARG A 45 -20.02 10.49 -22.21
C ARG A 45 -20.02 9.07 -22.77
N LEU A 46 -19.59 8.10 -21.95
CA LEU A 46 -19.76 6.66 -22.22
C LEU A 46 -21.20 6.25 -21.89
N ALA A 47 -22.11 6.46 -22.86
CA ALA A 47 -23.51 6.08 -22.69
C ALA A 47 -23.75 4.56 -22.72
N GLU A 48 -22.89 3.81 -23.43
CA GLU A 48 -23.09 2.39 -23.72
C GLU A 48 -22.57 1.43 -22.65
N ARG A 49 -21.98 1.94 -21.55
CA ARG A 49 -21.35 1.13 -20.49
C ARG A 49 -21.78 1.61 -19.10
N LEU A 50 -22.05 0.66 -18.22
CA LEU A 50 -22.44 0.92 -16.83
C LEU A 50 -21.43 0.30 -15.85
N PHE A 51 -21.16 1.02 -14.77
CA PHE A 51 -20.18 0.64 -13.76
C PHE A 51 -20.77 0.70 -12.34
N ALA A 52 -20.35 -0.23 -11.47
CA ALA A 52 -20.57 -0.19 -10.03
C ALA A 52 -19.48 0.68 -9.41
N LEU A 53 -19.84 1.85 -8.91
CA LEU A 53 -18.98 2.71 -8.12
C LEU A 53 -19.14 2.39 -6.64
N ARG A 54 -18.03 2.08 -5.98
CA ARG A 54 -18.00 1.83 -4.53
C ARG A 54 -17.92 3.15 -3.77
N LEU A 55 -18.89 3.41 -2.90
CA LEU A 55 -18.92 4.57 -2.01
C LEU A 55 -18.50 4.18 -0.57
N GLY A 56 -18.03 5.18 0.19
CA GLY A 56 -17.72 5.11 1.62
C GLY A 56 -16.57 4.18 2.00
N ARG A 57 -15.74 3.78 1.01
CA ARG A 57 -14.57 2.94 1.21
C ARG A 57 -13.40 3.49 0.37
N PRO A 58 -12.15 3.42 0.86
CA PRO A 58 -11.00 3.76 0.05
C PRO A 58 -10.88 2.79 -1.11
N VAL A 59 -10.82 3.34 -2.32
CA VAL A 59 -10.77 2.57 -3.54
C VAL A 59 -9.80 3.14 -4.55
N ARG A 60 -9.29 2.30 -5.47
CA ARG A 60 -8.35 2.70 -6.52
C ARG A 60 -8.95 2.58 -7.93
N PHE A 61 -8.53 3.51 -8.79
CA PHE A 61 -8.85 3.62 -10.20
C PHE A 61 -7.55 3.52 -11.00
N HIS A 62 -7.48 2.53 -11.88
CA HIS A 62 -6.29 2.29 -12.68
C HIS A 62 -6.56 2.79 -14.10
N LEU A 63 -5.65 3.60 -14.65
CA LEU A 63 -5.70 4.05 -16.04
C LEU A 63 -4.58 3.42 -16.86
N ALA A 64 -4.77 3.38 -18.17
CA ALA A 64 -3.73 3.13 -19.15
C ALA A 64 -3.82 4.16 -20.28
N SER A 65 -2.72 4.34 -21.01
CA SER A 65 -2.63 5.18 -22.22
C SER A 65 -1.99 4.39 -23.36
N SER A 66 -2.31 4.72 -24.61
CA SER A 66 -1.62 4.14 -25.77
C SER A 66 -0.19 4.70 -25.92
N ILE A 67 0.79 3.86 -26.24
CA ILE A 67 2.21 4.24 -26.45
C ILE A 67 2.51 4.53 -27.93
N ALA A 68 1.91 3.78 -28.86
CA ALA A 68 2.30 3.78 -30.28
C ALA A 68 1.29 4.47 -31.23
N GLU A 69 1.80 4.92 -32.38
CA GLU A 69 1.12 5.75 -33.39
C GLU A 69 0.44 4.97 -34.53
N THR A 70 0.53 3.64 -34.55
CA THR A 70 0.09 2.82 -35.69
C THR A 70 -1.23 2.09 -35.45
N GLY A 71 -2.23 2.42 -36.28
CA GLY A 71 -3.53 1.74 -36.30
C GLY A 71 -4.73 2.70 -36.16
N THR A 72 -5.94 2.17 -36.41
CA THR A 72 -7.19 2.88 -36.12
C THR A 72 -7.35 2.98 -34.60
N PRO A 73 -7.49 4.19 -34.02
CA PRO A 73 -7.62 4.33 -32.57
C PRO A 73 -8.92 3.67 -32.08
N PRO A 74 -8.92 3.00 -30.91
CA PRO A 74 -10.14 2.43 -30.32
C PRO A 74 -11.22 3.50 -30.14
N GLN A 75 -12.46 3.14 -30.44
CA GLN A 75 -13.61 4.00 -30.23
C GLN A 75 -13.95 4.10 -28.74
N LEU A 76 -14.71 5.13 -28.39
CA LEU A 76 -15.20 5.33 -27.03
C LEU A 76 -16.02 4.10 -26.59
N GLY A 77 -15.68 3.51 -25.43
CA GLY A 77 -16.38 2.34 -24.89
C GLY A 77 -15.86 0.97 -25.38
N ASP A 78 -14.90 0.94 -26.31
CA ASP A 78 -14.24 -0.30 -26.74
C ASP A 78 -13.45 -0.92 -25.59
N ILE A 79 -13.55 -2.25 -25.44
CA ILE A 79 -12.75 -3.02 -24.48
C ILE A 79 -11.53 -3.56 -25.21
N VAL A 80 -10.35 -3.16 -24.75
CA VAL A 80 -9.06 -3.63 -25.27
C VAL A 80 -8.40 -4.58 -24.27
N ASP A 81 -7.59 -5.50 -24.79
CA ASP A 81 -6.65 -6.27 -23.99
C ASP A 81 -5.30 -5.51 -23.96
N LEU A 82 -4.89 -5.08 -22.77
CA LEU A 82 -3.67 -4.33 -22.54
C LEU A 82 -2.41 -5.15 -22.82
N ASP A 83 -2.48 -6.48 -22.81
CA ASP A 83 -1.33 -7.36 -23.10
C ASP A 83 -1.17 -7.60 -24.62
N ALA A 84 -2.21 -7.31 -25.41
CA ALA A 84 -2.25 -7.54 -26.86
C ALA A 84 -1.82 -6.32 -27.70
N GLY A 85 -1.42 -5.21 -27.07
CA GLY A 85 -1.00 -4.00 -27.76
C GLY A 85 -0.08 -3.10 -26.92
N ASP A 86 0.38 -2.00 -27.52
CA ASP A 86 1.32 -1.09 -26.89
C ASP A 86 0.62 -0.09 -25.97
N TYR A 87 0.34 -0.50 -24.74
CA TYR A 87 -0.30 0.31 -23.70
C TYR A 87 0.60 0.52 -22.49
N LEU A 88 0.62 1.75 -21.98
CA LEU A 88 1.32 2.14 -20.76
C LEU A 88 0.32 2.31 -19.63
N ARG A 89 0.48 1.55 -18.55
CA ARG A 89 -0.29 1.78 -17.31
C ARG A 89 0.16 3.09 -16.67
N LEU A 90 -0.82 3.89 -16.28
CA LEU A 90 -0.61 5.14 -15.58
C LEU A 90 -0.69 4.92 -14.06
N PRO A 91 -0.06 5.80 -13.26
CA PRO A 91 -0.21 5.77 -11.80
C PRO A 91 -1.69 5.74 -11.39
N PRO A 92 -2.09 4.84 -10.49
CA PRO A 92 -3.50 4.72 -10.09
C PRO A 92 -3.91 5.89 -9.19
N LEU A 93 -5.15 6.35 -9.35
CA LEU A 93 -5.76 7.31 -8.44
C LEU A 93 -6.44 6.54 -7.30
N ALA A 94 -6.10 6.84 -6.05
CA ALA A 94 -6.89 6.36 -4.90
C ALA A 94 -7.82 7.47 -4.43
N SER A 95 -9.06 7.13 -4.08
CA SER A 95 -10.02 8.10 -3.54
C SER A 95 -11.05 7.40 -2.65
N VAL A 96 -11.65 8.16 -1.72
CA VAL A 96 -12.86 7.75 -0.99
C VAL A 96 -14.01 8.59 -1.53
N LEU A 97 -14.94 7.96 -2.23
CA LEU A 97 -16.11 8.64 -2.77
C LEU A 97 -17.29 8.50 -1.80
N HIS A 98 -17.95 9.60 -1.47
CA HIS A 98 -19.04 9.64 -0.48
C HIS A 98 -20.40 9.90 -1.13
N ALA A 99 -21.48 9.37 -0.56
CA ALA A 99 -22.84 9.73 -0.98
C ALA A 99 -23.18 11.16 -0.52
N ARG A 100 -23.88 11.96 -1.34
CA ARG A 100 -24.24 13.35 -0.98
C ARG A 100 -25.28 13.45 0.14
N ASP A 101 -26.12 12.43 0.32
CA ASP A 101 -27.33 12.53 1.18
C ASP A 101 -27.19 11.94 2.59
N GLY A 102 -25.96 11.66 3.08
CA GLY A 102 -25.74 11.23 4.47
C GLY A 102 -26.38 9.88 4.86
N GLY A 103 -26.92 9.12 3.90
CA GLY A 103 -27.38 7.75 4.07
C GLY A 103 -26.22 6.75 4.23
N ASN A 104 -26.52 5.45 4.32
CA ASN A 104 -25.51 4.40 4.49
C ASN A 104 -24.42 4.45 3.40
N ASP A 105 -23.25 4.99 3.77
CA ASP A 105 -22.16 5.35 2.86
C ASP A 105 -21.47 4.11 2.25
N LYS A 106 -21.68 2.91 2.80
CA LYS A 106 -21.01 1.67 2.36
C LYS A 106 -21.86 0.89 1.34
N ARG A 107 -22.05 1.42 0.14
CA ARG A 107 -22.82 0.77 -0.94
C ARG A 107 -22.16 0.94 -2.31
N ASP A 108 -22.53 0.07 -3.24
CA ASP A 108 -22.17 0.18 -4.66
C ASP A 108 -23.33 0.88 -5.40
N ILE A 109 -23.03 1.83 -6.27
CA ILE A 109 -24.02 2.55 -7.08
C ILE A 109 -23.74 2.39 -8.57
N THR A 110 -24.78 2.37 -9.41
CA THR A 110 -24.61 2.30 -10.86
C THR A 110 -24.33 3.69 -11.45
N VAL A 111 -23.23 3.81 -12.19
CA VAL A 111 -22.79 5.06 -12.82
C VAL A 111 -22.43 4.86 -14.30
N GLN A 112 -22.56 5.94 -15.06
CA GLN A 112 -21.92 6.13 -16.36
C GLN A 112 -20.67 6.98 -16.20
N LEU A 113 -19.71 6.87 -17.12
CA LEU A 113 -18.52 7.71 -17.13
C LEU A 113 -18.68 8.86 -18.12
N ALA A 114 -18.24 10.05 -17.75
CA ALA A 114 -18.02 11.16 -18.65
C ALA A 114 -16.60 11.67 -18.48
N THR A 115 -15.90 11.95 -19.58
CA THR A 115 -14.49 12.35 -19.55
C THR A 115 -14.29 13.69 -20.22
N VAL A 116 -13.35 14.48 -19.69
CA VAL A 116 -12.92 15.76 -20.26
C VAL A 116 -11.39 15.79 -20.23
N MET A 117 -10.75 16.12 -21.34
CA MET A 117 -9.33 16.51 -21.35
C MET A 117 -9.25 18.02 -21.14
N THR A 118 -8.59 18.48 -20.09
CA THR A 118 -8.41 19.92 -19.87
C THR A 118 -7.28 20.48 -20.74
N GLU A 119 -7.31 21.79 -21.00
CA GLU A 119 -6.25 22.49 -21.74
C GLU A 119 -4.85 22.36 -21.08
N VAL A 120 -4.81 22.04 -19.78
CA VAL A 120 -3.58 21.86 -18.99
C VAL A 120 -3.09 20.40 -18.97
N GLY A 121 -3.76 19.47 -19.65
CA GLY A 121 -3.34 18.06 -19.75
C GLY A 121 -3.76 17.18 -18.58
N THR A 122 -4.85 17.55 -17.89
CA THR A 122 -5.51 16.71 -16.89
C THR A 122 -6.69 15.99 -17.53
N LEU A 123 -6.82 14.68 -17.30
CA LEU A 123 -8.01 13.92 -17.64
C LEU A 123 -8.96 13.92 -16.44
N GLU A 124 -10.10 14.57 -16.60
CA GLU A 124 -11.20 14.52 -15.65
C GLU A 124 -12.12 13.36 -16.04
N VAL A 125 -12.45 12.50 -15.07
CA VAL A 125 -13.39 11.40 -15.22
C VAL A 125 -14.50 11.57 -14.19
N HIS A 126 -15.69 11.88 -14.67
CA HIS A 126 -16.91 11.98 -13.87
C HIS A 126 -17.64 10.65 -13.87
N CYS A 127 -17.83 10.06 -12.69
CA CYS A 127 -18.84 9.04 -12.46
C CYS A 127 -20.18 9.74 -12.26
N VAL A 128 -21.14 9.54 -13.16
CA VAL A 128 -22.48 10.14 -13.12
C VAL A 128 -23.48 9.06 -12.76
N ALA A 129 -24.25 9.23 -11.67
CA ALA A 129 -25.23 8.22 -11.29
C ALA A 129 -26.28 8.05 -12.39
N GLU A 130 -26.60 6.80 -12.72
CA GLU A 130 -27.60 6.46 -13.74
C GLU A 130 -28.99 6.93 -13.30
N ALA A 131 -29.31 6.75 -12.02
CA ALA A 131 -30.62 7.09 -11.46
C ALA A 131 -30.82 8.61 -11.22
N ASP A 132 -29.73 9.38 -11.11
CA ASP A 132 -29.76 10.83 -10.84
C ASP A 132 -28.51 11.52 -11.39
N ALA A 133 -28.65 12.19 -12.54
CA ALA A 133 -27.55 12.88 -13.20
C ALA A 133 -26.97 14.08 -12.40
N SER A 134 -27.64 14.53 -11.34
CA SER A 134 -27.12 15.57 -10.43
C SER A 134 -26.07 15.03 -9.44
N GLN A 135 -26.01 13.70 -9.27
CA GLN A 135 -25.00 13.02 -8.48
C GLN A 135 -23.81 12.66 -9.37
N ARG A 136 -22.73 13.44 -9.25
CA ARG A 136 -21.48 13.27 -9.99
C ARG A 136 -20.30 13.21 -9.03
N TRP A 137 -19.40 12.27 -9.26
CA TRP A 137 -18.12 12.14 -8.55
C TRP A 137 -16.99 12.36 -9.55
N LEU A 138 -16.11 13.32 -9.26
CA LEU A 138 -14.98 13.66 -10.11
C LEU A 138 -13.72 12.89 -9.68
N LEU A 139 -12.99 12.39 -10.68
CA LEU A 139 -11.67 11.76 -10.56
C LEU A 139 -10.72 12.52 -11.50
N GLU A 140 -9.67 13.11 -10.97
CA GLU A 140 -8.71 13.92 -11.75
C GLU A 140 -7.39 13.15 -11.91
N PHE A 141 -6.96 12.96 -13.15
CA PHE A 141 -5.73 12.27 -13.49
C PHE A 141 -4.78 13.22 -14.21
N GLN A 142 -3.59 13.46 -13.65
CA GLN A 142 -2.56 14.26 -14.31
C GLN A 142 -1.81 13.38 -15.31
N LEU A 143 -1.80 13.76 -16.59
CA LEU A 143 -1.31 12.90 -17.68
C LEU A 143 0.10 13.27 -18.17
N ARG A 144 0.67 14.37 -17.69
CA ARG A 144 2.06 14.75 -17.97
C ARG A 144 2.97 14.16 -16.91
N GLY A 145 3.78 13.18 -17.29
CA GLY A 145 4.87 12.62 -16.48
C GLY A 145 6.19 12.73 -17.24
N GLU A 146 7.13 13.46 -16.64
CA GLU A 146 8.60 13.30 -16.70
C GLU A 146 9.27 13.25 -18.09
N GLU A 147 9.56 14.42 -18.67
CA GLU A 147 10.88 14.63 -19.28
C GLU A 147 11.82 15.11 -18.16
N GLU A 148 13.05 14.58 -18.14
CA GLU A 148 14.10 14.86 -17.16
C GLU A 148 14.14 16.34 -16.74
N ALA A 149 13.56 16.65 -15.57
CA ALA A 149 13.83 17.90 -14.90
C ALA A 149 15.12 17.70 -14.10
N PRO A 150 16.15 18.55 -14.28
CA PRO A 150 17.24 18.60 -13.32
C PRO A 150 16.65 18.90 -11.95
N ALA A 151 17.28 18.43 -10.88
CA ALA A 151 16.82 18.59 -9.51
C ALA A 151 16.41 20.04 -9.18
N GLU A 152 15.13 20.36 -9.41
CA GLU A 152 14.51 21.59 -9.00
C GLU A 152 13.92 21.32 -7.62
N THR A 153 14.41 22.09 -6.65
CA THR A 153 13.89 22.21 -5.29
C THR A 153 12.36 22.07 -5.28
N SER A 154 11.87 20.95 -4.74
CA SER A 154 10.44 20.67 -4.62
C SER A 154 9.75 21.87 -4.00
N THR A 155 8.88 22.53 -4.75
CA THR A 155 8.06 23.62 -4.24
C THR A 155 7.13 23.04 -3.19
N VAL A 156 7.46 23.30 -1.92
CA VAL A 156 6.66 22.95 -0.75
C VAL A 156 5.20 23.35 -1.04
N PRO A 157 4.22 22.41 -0.98
CA PRO A 157 2.84 22.74 -1.28
C PRO A 157 2.38 23.98 -0.47
N PRO A 158 1.58 24.89 -1.07
CA PRO A 158 1.26 26.18 -0.44
C PRO A 158 0.59 26.08 0.94
N ARG A 159 0.06 24.89 1.30
CA ARG A 159 -0.63 24.61 2.57
C ARG A 159 0.21 23.82 3.59
N VAL A 160 1.48 23.54 3.33
CA VAL A 160 2.33 22.83 4.32
C VAL A 160 2.49 23.63 5.60
N LYS A 161 2.59 24.96 5.51
CA LYS A 161 2.64 25.81 6.69
C LYS A 161 1.41 25.64 7.59
N GLU A 162 0.21 25.62 7.00
CA GLU A 162 -1.04 25.39 7.72
C GLU A 162 -1.08 23.98 8.36
N ALA A 163 -0.56 22.96 7.66
CA ALA A 163 -0.44 21.61 8.20
C ALA A 163 0.47 21.57 9.43
N ILE A 164 1.62 22.25 9.40
CA ILE A 164 2.52 22.36 10.55
C ILE A 164 1.87 23.13 11.69
N GLU A 165 1.13 24.20 11.42
CA GLU A 165 0.40 24.95 12.43
C GLU A 165 -0.64 24.08 13.15
N LYS A 166 -1.31 23.16 12.42
CA LYS A 166 -2.20 22.16 13.04
C LYS A 166 -1.43 21.17 13.91
N ILE A 167 -0.26 20.70 13.47
CA ILE A 167 0.61 19.82 14.28
C ILE A 167 1.08 20.55 15.55
N GLU A 168 1.49 21.82 15.43
CA GLU A 168 1.86 22.70 16.56
C GLU A 168 0.69 22.87 17.53
N ARG A 169 -0.52 23.09 17.00
CA ARG A 169 -1.70 23.24 17.86
C ARG A 169 -1.98 22.01 18.70
N ILE A 170 -1.81 20.81 18.15
CA ILE A 170 -2.09 19.54 18.86
C ILE A 170 -0.93 19.13 19.79
N PHE A 171 0.32 19.20 19.32
CA PHE A 171 1.48 18.64 20.03
C PHE A 171 2.42 19.71 20.63
N GLY A 172 2.29 20.97 20.26
CA GLY A 172 3.15 22.07 20.69
C GLY A 172 2.89 22.55 22.12
N GLY A 173 3.82 23.33 22.70
CA GLY A 173 3.85 23.67 24.12
C GLY A 173 2.62 24.45 24.65
N LYS A 174 1.96 25.22 23.78
CA LYS A 174 0.77 26.04 24.10
C LYS A 174 -0.57 25.35 23.88
N ALA A 175 -0.59 24.04 23.61
CA ALA A 175 -1.79 23.25 23.33
C ALA A 175 -2.75 23.04 24.53
N GLN A 176 -2.68 23.87 25.58
CA GLN A 176 -3.65 23.77 26.67
C GLN A 176 -5.05 24.07 26.12
N LYS A 177 -5.99 23.14 26.35
CA LYS A 177 -7.39 23.12 25.85
C LYS A 177 -7.63 22.51 24.47
N VAL A 178 -6.73 21.70 23.93
CA VAL A 178 -7.05 20.84 22.77
C VAL A 178 -8.03 19.75 23.20
N GLU A 179 -9.20 19.71 22.57
CA GLU A 179 -10.20 18.66 22.81
C GLU A 179 -9.79 17.34 22.16
N THR A 180 -10.14 16.21 22.79
CA THR A 180 -9.86 14.85 22.26
C THR A 180 -10.38 14.66 20.84
N LYS A 181 -11.52 15.27 20.49
CA LYS A 181 -12.09 15.22 19.14
C LYS A 181 -11.17 15.89 18.12
N GLU A 182 -10.54 16.99 18.49
CA GLU A 182 -9.62 17.72 17.63
C GLU A 182 -8.36 16.89 17.33
N VAL A 183 -7.83 16.19 18.35
CA VAL A 183 -6.69 15.26 18.20
C VAL A 183 -7.02 14.16 17.19
N ARG A 184 -8.18 13.51 17.34
CA ARG A 184 -8.65 12.45 16.43
C ARG A 184 -8.78 12.93 14.99
N GLN A 185 -9.22 14.16 14.81
CA GLN A 185 -9.49 14.74 13.50
C GLN A 185 -8.24 15.31 12.82
N LEU A 186 -7.08 15.36 13.50
CA LEU A 186 -5.84 15.90 12.94
C LEU A 186 -5.53 15.28 11.57
N ARG A 187 -5.60 13.95 11.45
CA ARG A 187 -5.35 13.26 10.17
C ARG A 187 -6.23 13.75 9.04
N GLN A 188 -7.54 13.82 9.30
CA GLN A 188 -8.51 14.29 8.31
C GLN A 188 -8.31 15.77 7.98
N HIS A 189 -7.88 16.58 8.94
CA HIS A 189 -7.56 17.98 8.72
C HIS A 189 -6.31 18.18 7.86
N LEU A 190 -5.30 17.32 8.00
CA LEU A 190 -4.13 17.31 7.13
C LEU A 190 -4.52 16.89 5.70
N GLU A 191 -5.32 15.84 5.54
CA GLU A 191 -5.80 15.36 4.23
C GLU A 191 -6.61 16.43 3.48
N ARG A 192 -7.52 17.14 4.16
CA ARG A 192 -8.28 18.25 3.53
C ARG A 192 -7.38 19.39 3.04
N GLY A 193 -6.25 19.61 3.70
CA GLY A 193 -5.32 20.69 3.36
C GLY A 193 -4.31 20.29 2.28
N LEU A 194 -3.80 19.06 2.34
CA LEU A 194 -2.66 18.59 1.55
C LEU A 194 -3.05 17.62 0.42
N GLY A 195 -4.31 17.23 0.32
CA GLY A 195 -4.75 16.14 -0.54
C GLY A 195 -4.72 14.79 0.18
N GLY A 196 -5.22 13.75 -0.49
CA GLY A 196 -5.24 12.39 0.06
C GLY A 196 -3.84 11.87 0.38
N ARG A 197 -3.70 11.02 1.39
CA ARG A 197 -2.37 10.65 1.91
C ARG A 197 -1.51 9.86 0.90
N GLU A 198 -2.15 9.19 -0.04
CA GLU A 198 -1.53 8.52 -1.18
C GLU A 198 -0.78 9.48 -2.12
N SER A 199 -1.16 10.75 -2.16
CA SER A 199 -0.52 11.76 -3.00
C SER A 199 0.58 12.53 -2.26
N TRP A 200 0.86 12.20 -1.00
CA TRP A 200 1.91 12.85 -0.24
C TRP A 200 3.27 12.28 -0.66
N ASP A 201 4.08 13.12 -1.30
CA ASP A 201 5.43 12.79 -1.74
C ASP A 201 6.42 12.71 -0.56
N THR A 202 7.61 12.15 -0.83
CA THR A 202 8.66 11.98 0.19
C THR A 202 9.05 13.31 0.85
N PRO A 203 9.32 14.41 0.13
CA PRO A 203 9.64 15.69 0.76
C PRO A 203 8.55 16.18 1.74
N LEU A 204 7.27 16.13 1.35
CA LEU A 204 6.16 16.50 2.23
C LEU A 204 6.10 15.60 3.47
N LEU A 205 6.18 14.28 3.28
CA LEU A 205 6.16 13.31 4.37
C LEU A 205 7.28 13.59 5.37
N ARG A 206 8.51 13.86 4.90
CA ARG A 206 9.64 14.17 5.78
C ARG A 206 9.47 15.50 6.50
N HIS A 207 8.93 16.51 5.85
CA HIS A 207 8.63 17.79 6.49
C HIS A 207 7.58 17.66 7.61
N LEU A 208 6.54 16.85 7.41
CA LEU A 208 5.55 16.53 8.43
C LEU A 208 6.16 15.70 9.57
N PHE A 209 7.05 14.76 9.26
CA PHE A 209 7.78 13.99 10.28
C PHE A 209 8.64 14.92 11.15
N ASP A 210 9.44 15.79 10.55
CA ASP A 210 10.30 16.74 11.27
C ASP A 210 9.47 17.63 12.21
N ALA A 211 8.31 18.08 11.72
CA ALA A 211 7.33 18.82 12.51
C ALA A 211 6.79 18.00 13.70
N LEU A 212 6.48 16.72 13.51
CA LEU A 212 6.02 15.83 14.59
C LEU A 212 7.13 15.55 15.61
N MET A 213 8.36 15.33 15.14
CA MET A 213 9.50 14.97 15.96
C MET A 213 9.93 16.12 16.88
N LEU A 214 9.95 17.35 16.36
CA LEU A 214 10.19 18.57 17.15
C LEU A 214 9.23 18.70 18.35
N ARG A 215 8.03 18.11 18.23
CA ARG A 215 6.94 18.19 19.22
C ARG A 215 6.66 16.84 19.87
N ALA A 216 7.60 15.90 19.81
CA ALA A 216 7.41 14.53 20.30
C ALA A 216 6.97 14.48 21.77
N ARG A 217 7.39 15.43 22.62
CA ARG A 217 6.96 15.50 24.03
C ARG A 217 5.44 15.68 24.18
N GLY A 218 4.78 16.34 23.23
CA GLY A 218 3.33 16.57 23.25
C GLY A 218 2.50 15.29 23.09
N ARG A 219 3.07 14.23 22.52
CA ARG A 219 2.40 12.92 22.35
C ARG A 219 1.93 12.32 23.68
N ARG A 220 2.62 12.65 24.76
CA ARG A 220 2.46 12.07 26.10
C ARG A 220 1.30 12.66 26.93
N ARG A 221 0.53 13.61 26.37
CA ARG A 221 -0.56 14.31 27.09
C ARG A 221 -1.78 13.44 27.38
N SER A 222 -2.15 12.57 26.44
CA SER A 222 -3.25 11.62 26.61
C SER A 222 -3.04 10.44 25.68
N ALA A 223 -3.74 9.33 25.93
CA ALA A 223 -3.71 8.16 25.06
C ALA A 223 -4.02 8.51 23.60
N GLU A 224 -4.95 9.43 23.37
CA GLU A 224 -5.32 9.87 22.01
C GLU A 224 -4.19 10.62 21.31
N HIS A 225 -3.46 11.49 22.01
CA HIS A 225 -2.28 12.16 21.45
C HIS A 225 -1.21 11.13 21.09
N GLU A 226 -1.00 10.14 21.95
CA GLU A 226 0.04 9.14 21.74
C GLU A 226 -0.30 8.25 20.53
N ARG A 227 -1.54 7.77 20.41
CA ARG A 227 -2.04 7.02 19.24
C ARG A 227 -1.84 7.79 17.95
N VAL A 228 -2.35 9.01 17.87
CA VAL A 228 -2.31 9.83 16.64
C VAL A 228 -0.88 10.17 16.27
N TRP A 229 -0.03 10.50 17.24
CA TRP A 229 1.36 10.82 17.00
C TRP A 229 2.14 9.61 16.47
N LEU A 230 2.05 8.44 17.13
CA LEU A 230 2.73 7.21 16.70
C LEU A 230 2.29 6.83 15.28
N ASN A 231 0.98 6.89 15.03
CA ASN A 231 0.43 6.54 13.73
C ASN A 231 0.89 7.49 12.61
N LEU A 232 0.89 8.81 12.86
CA LEU A 232 1.34 9.81 11.89
C LEU A 232 2.85 9.79 11.69
N ALA A 233 3.65 9.70 12.75
CA ALA A 233 5.10 9.65 12.67
C ALA A 233 5.57 8.43 11.88
N GLY A 234 5.04 7.24 12.19
CA GLY A 234 5.34 6.03 11.43
C GLY A 234 4.86 6.09 9.98
N TYR A 235 3.74 6.77 9.69
CA TYR A 235 3.31 7.01 8.32
C TYR A 235 4.29 7.94 7.59
N CYS A 236 4.66 9.06 8.19
CA CYS A 236 5.49 10.08 7.58
C CYS A 236 6.96 9.65 7.38
N LEU A 237 7.46 8.70 8.17
CA LEU A 237 8.84 8.22 8.05
C LEU A 237 8.97 6.92 7.24
N ARG A 238 7.89 6.23 6.88
CA ARG A 238 7.98 4.97 6.13
C ARG A 238 8.75 5.14 4.80
N PRO A 239 9.48 4.10 4.33
CA PRO A 239 9.83 2.86 5.02
C PRO A 239 10.98 3.00 6.05
N GLY A 240 11.42 4.23 6.35
CA GLY A 240 12.60 4.55 7.16
C GLY A 240 13.85 4.88 6.34
N TYR A 241 13.72 4.93 5.01
CA TYR A 241 14.78 5.30 4.06
C TYR A 241 14.14 5.91 2.80
N GLY A 242 14.98 6.45 1.91
CA GLY A 242 14.57 7.02 0.62
C GLY A 242 14.87 8.51 0.49
N ASP A 243 15.04 9.23 1.60
CA ASP A 243 15.56 10.59 1.66
C ASP A 243 16.96 10.62 2.31
N ALA A 244 17.80 11.58 1.91
CA ALA A 244 19.19 11.69 2.36
C ALA A 244 19.34 11.83 3.89
N LEU A 245 18.35 12.44 4.57
CA LEU A 245 18.36 12.65 6.01
C LEU A 245 17.60 11.58 6.81
N ASP A 246 17.11 10.54 6.14
CA ASP A 246 16.38 9.47 6.84
C ASP A 246 17.20 8.71 7.89
N PRO A 247 18.49 8.41 7.70
CA PRO A 247 19.30 7.80 8.76
C PRO A 247 19.29 8.64 10.05
N TRP A 248 19.41 9.96 9.93
CA TRP A 248 19.37 10.90 11.06
C TRP A 248 17.97 10.99 11.72
N ARG A 249 16.89 10.91 10.92
CA ARG A 249 15.52 10.84 11.45
C ARG A 249 15.24 9.54 12.19
N ILE A 250 15.77 8.43 11.68
CA ILE A 250 15.68 7.12 12.32
C ILE A 250 16.42 7.13 13.65
N GLU A 251 17.62 7.69 13.73
CA GLU A 251 18.36 7.82 14.99
C GLU A 251 17.56 8.60 16.06
N GLN A 252 16.96 9.74 15.68
CA GLN A 252 16.11 10.51 16.60
C GLN A 252 14.86 9.76 17.03
N LEU A 253 14.22 9.04 16.12
CA LEU A 253 13.06 8.23 16.44
C LEU A 253 13.47 7.09 17.38
N TRP A 254 14.56 6.39 17.06
CA TRP A 254 15.09 5.27 17.84
C TRP A 254 15.50 5.68 19.26
N ALA A 255 16.01 6.89 19.46
CA ALA A 255 16.34 7.43 20.79
C ALA A 255 15.15 7.43 21.78
N MET A 256 13.91 7.31 21.27
CA MET A 256 12.72 7.20 22.11
C MET A 256 12.31 5.75 22.43
N PHE A 257 12.91 4.75 21.77
CA PHE A 257 12.53 3.34 21.85
C PHE A 257 12.50 2.84 23.29
N ASP A 258 13.60 3.01 24.02
CA ASP A 258 13.74 2.52 25.40
C ASP A 258 12.75 3.13 26.37
N THR A 259 12.18 4.30 26.06
CA THR A 259 11.19 4.95 26.92
C THR A 259 9.77 4.42 26.74
N GLY A 260 9.53 3.64 25.67
CA GLY A 260 8.23 3.07 25.37
C GLY A 260 7.09 4.09 25.21
N VAL A 261 5.89 3.60 25.52
CA VAL A 261 4.67 4.40 25.55
C VAL A 261 4.28 4.77 26.99
N GLN A 262 3.75 5.97 27.18
CA GLN A 262 3.27 6.41 28.49
C GLN A 262 1.96 5.72 28.85
N HIS A 263 1.03 5.64 27.91
CA HIS A 263 -0.29 5.06 28.12
C HIS A 263 -0.31 3.55 27.82
N HIS A 264 0.65 2.79 28.37
CA HIS A 264 0.84 1.35 28.19
C HIS A 264 -0.37 0.45 28.55
N LYS A 265 -1.33 0.97 29.33
CA LYS A 265 -2.60 0.29 29.65
C LYS A 265 -3.63 0.38 28.52
N ASP A 266 -3.38 1.26 27.54
CA ASP A 266 -4.25 1.46 26.40
C ASP A 266 -3.80 0.56 25.24
N SER A 267 -4.61 -0.44 24.91
CA SER A 267 -4.26 -1.44 23.89
C SER A 267 -4.02 -0.84 22.51
N GLN A 268 -4.74 0.22 22.15
CA GLN A 268 -4.57 0.87 20.85
C GLN A 268 -3.27 1.68 20.80
N VAL A 269 -2.86 2.33 21.90
CA VAL A 269 -1.53 2.97 21.98
C VAL A 269 -0.43 1.95 21.75
N CYS A 270 -0.55 0.79 22.41
CA CYS A 270 0.37 -0.34 22.24
C CYS A 270 0.39 -0.87 20.79
N ALA A 271 -0.77 -1.03 20.14
CA ALA A 271 -0.83 -1.43 18.73
C ALA A 271 -0.19 -0.40 17.78
N GLU A 272 -0.38 0.90 18.05
CA GLU A 272 0.24 1.97 17.25
C GLU A 272 1.75 2.05 17.45
N TRP A 273 2.28 1.66 18.61
CA TRP A 273 3.71 1.52 18.84
C TRP A 273 4.33 0.50 17.88
N TRP A 274 3.74 -0.70 17.81
CA TRP A 274 4.20 -1.75 16.90
C TRP A 274 3.98 -1.39 15.43
N THR A 275 2.89 -0.68 15.13
CA THR A 275 2.62 -0.16 13.79
C THR A 275 3.64 0.89 13.36
N LEU A 276 4.14 1.73 14.27
CA LEU A 276 5.23 2.67 13.98
C LEU A 276 6.50 1.90 13.62
N TRP A 277 6.96 0.98 14.47
CA TRP A 277 8.23 0.28 14.26
C TRP A 277 8.22 -0.60 13.01
N ARG A 278 7.12 -1.30 12.72
CA ARG A 278 7.02 -2.09 11.49
C ARG A 278 7.09 -1.22 10.22
N ARG A 279 6.52 0.00 10.25
CA ARG A 279 6.51 0.91 9.10
C ARG A 279 7.89 1.48 8.79
N VAL A 280 8.75 1.62 9.80
CA VAL A 280 10.09 2.20 9.66
C VAL A 280 11.20 1.15 9.73
N ALA A 281 10.85 -0.14 9.82
CA ALA A 281 11.80 -1.23 9.97
C ALA A 281 12.87 -1.25 8.88
N GLY A 282 12.54 -0.77 7.68
CA GLY A 282 13.47 -0.64 6.56
C GLY A 282 14.67 0.27 6.84
N GLY A 283 14.46 1.32 7.64
CA GLY A 283 15.51 2.25 8.04
C GLY A 283 16.37 1.77 9.21
N LEU A 284 15.92 0.79 9.96
CA LEU A 284 16.58 0.33 11.19
C LEU A 284 17.86 -0.47 10.89
N SER A 285 18.90 -0.29 11.70
CA SER A 285 20.11 -1.11 11.63
C SER A 285 19.83 -2.57 12.01
N PRO A 286 20.73 -3.52 11.68
CA PRO A 286 20.62 -4.90 12.11
C PRO A 286 20.46 -5.04 13.63
N GLU A 287 21.23 -4.28 14.41
CA GLU A 287 21.20 -4.29 15.88
C GLU A 287 19.85 -3.78 16.41
N GLN A 288 19.28 -2.75 15.78
CA GLN A 288 17.97 -2.22 16.14
C GLN A 288 16.84 -3.22 15.82
N GLN A 289 16.93 -3.92 14.68
CA GLN A 289 15.95 -4.98 14.36
C GLN A 289 16.07 -6.19 15.28
N LEU A 290 17.29 -6.57 15.70
CA LEU A 290 17.50 -7.61 16.72
C LEU A 290 16.91 -7.20 18.07
N ARG A 291 17.10 -5.94 18.49
CA ARG A 291 16.48 -5.43 19.71
C ARG A 291 14.94 -5.48 19.64
N LEU A 292 14.34 -5.16 18.48
CA LEU A 292 12.89 -5.33 18.26
C LEU A 292 12.47 -6.81 18.31
N LEU A 293 13.31 -7.71 17.80
CA LEU A 293 13.07 -9.15 17.86
C LEU A 293 13.06 -9.66 19.30
N ASP A 294 13.90 -9.12 20.19
CA ASP A 294 13.87 -9.45 21.62
C ASP A 294 12.51 -9.08 22.25
N ASP A 295 12.03 -7.85 22.01
CA ASP A 295 10.71 -7.44 22.52
C ASP A 295 9.57 -8.26 21.89
N PHE A 296 9.72 -8.66 20.63
CA PHE A 296 8.82 -9.61 19.98
C PHE A 296 8.78 -10.93 20.73
N ALA A 297 9.93 -11.50 21.05
CA ALA A 297 10.04 -12.75 21.79
C ALA A 297 9.40 -12.61 23.19
N PHE A 298 9.68 -11.53 23.92
CA PHE A 298 9.08 -11.27 25.24
C PHE A 298 7.55 -11.18 25.19
N ASN A 299 6.97 -10.60 24.14
CA ASN A 299 5.53 -10.51 23.97
C ASN A 299 4.88 -11.86 23.65
N LEU A 300 5.59 -12.76 22.95
CA LEU A 300 5.11 -14.11 22.64
C LEU A 300 5.38 -15.14 23.76
N GLN A 301 6.27 -14.83 24.70
CA GLN A 301 6.54 -15.71 25.85
C GLN A 301 5.28 -15.86 26.73
N ALA A 302 4.76 -17.09 26.79
CA ALA A 302 3.61 -17.45 27.62
C ALA A 302 4.00 -17.78 29.08
N ASP A 303 5.29 -18.03 29.36
CA ASP A 303 5.73 -18.56 30.64
C ASP A 303 5.70 -17.51 31.76
N ALA A 304 4.97 -17.81 32.83
CA ALA A 304 4.85 -16.96 33.99
C ALA A 304 6.19 -16.78 34.72
N ALA A 305 7.10 -17.78 34.66
CA ALA A 305 8.40 -17.74 35.31
C ALA A 305 9.37 -16.72 34.69
N GLN A 306 9.22 -16.44 33.39
CA GLN A 306 10.06 -15.47 32.66
C GLN A 306 9.46 -14.07 32.61
N ARG A 307 8.26 -13.85 33.18
CA ARG A 307 7.66 -12.50 33.24
C ARG A 307 8.50 -11.51 34.03
N GLY A 308 9.31 -11.99 34.99
CA GLY A 308 10.19 -11.14 35.81
C GLY A 308 11.43 -10.60 35.07
N SER A 309 11.81 -11.17 33.93
CA SER A 309 12.93 -10.69 33.10
C SER A 309 12.50 -9.69 32.02
N ARG A 310 11.20 -9.39 31.92
CA ARG A 310 10.68 -8.42 30.95
C ARG A 310 11.16 -7.01 31.28
N PRO A 311 11.67 -6.26 30.29
CA PRO A 311 11.99 -4.84 30.49
C PRO A 311 10.76 -4.09 31.00
N VAL A 312 10.96 -3.21 31.99
CA VAL A 312 9.87 -2.37 32.53
C VAL A 312 9.22 -1.50 31.46
N THR A 313 9.98 -1.16 30.42
CA THR A 313 9.55 -0.33 29.30
C THR A 313 9.04 -1.13 28.10
N LEU A 314 8.96 -2.47 28.23
CA LEU A 314 8.37 -3.34 27.20
C LEU A 314 6.91 -2.92 26.96
N VAL A 315 6.62 -2.55 25.72
CA VAL A 315 5.26 -2.27 25.29
C VAL A 315 4.55 -3.59 25.03
N ASN A 316 3.32 -3.75 25.51
CA ASN A 316 2.55 -4.97 25.24
C ASN A 316 2.21 -5.04 23.74
N GLY A 317 2.30 -6.22 23.14
CA GLY A 317 1.91 -6.47 21.75
C GLY A 317 0.95 -7.64 21.67
N SER A 318 -0.05 -7.54 20.79
CA SER A 318 -0.89 -8.68 20.46
C SER A 318 -0.16 -9.65 19.52
N ASP A 319 -0.66 -10.88 19.41
CA ASP A 319 -0.15 -11.86 18.43
C ASP A 319 -0.13 -11.32 16.99
N ASP A 320 -1.15 -10.53 16.58
CA ASP A 320 -1.21 -9.94 15.23
C ASP A 320 -0.17 -8.83 15.06
N ASP A 321 0.09 -8.03 16.11
CA ASP A 321 1.16 -7.02 16.10
C ASP A 321 2.53 -7.70 15.92
N MET A 322 2.77 -8.76 16.67
CA MET A 322 4.01 -9.53 16.62
C MET A 322 4.20 -10.17 15.25
N LEU A 323 3.14 -10.79 14.71
CA LEU A 323 3.14 -11.36 13.36
C LEU A 323 3.55 -10.33 12.30
N ARG A 324 2.97 -9.13 12.33
CA ARG A 324 3.27 -8.07 11.36
C ARG A 324 4.65 -7.46 11.56
N LEU A 325 5.11 -7.35 12.80
CA LEU A 325 6.46 -6.90 13.12
C LEU A 325 7.49 -7.88 12.57
N GLY A 326 7.38 -9.17 12.91
CA GLY A 326 8.32 -10.20 12.46
C GLY A 326 8.42 -10.28 10.94
N ALA A 327 7.30 -10.12 10.23
CA ALA A 327 7.25 -10.04 8.76
C ALA A 327 7.96 -8.81 8.16
N SER A 328 8.30 -7.80 8.96
CA SER A 328 8.96 -6.57 8.51
C SER A 328 10.47 -6.55 8.82
N LEU A 329 10.97 -7.50 9.63
CA LEU A 329 12.36 -7.58 10.06
C LEU A 329 13.22 -8.32 9.02
N GLU A 330 13.64 -7.62 7.97
CA GLU A 330 14.45 -8.24 6.90
C GLU A 330 15.96 -8.24 7.14
N ARG A 331 16.47 -7.48 8.11
CA ARG A 331 17.92 -7.37 8.41
C ARG A 331 18.37 -8.24 9.59
N ILE A 332 17.46 -8.99 10.21
CA ILE A 332 17.84 -10.02 11.19
C ILE A 332 18.44 -11.24 10.48
N PRO A 333 19.34 -11.99 11.13
CA PRO A 333 19.90 -13.21 10.58
C PRO A 333 18.88 -14.25 10.13
N GLY A 334 19.24 -15.00 9.08
CA GLY A 334 18.39 -16.05 8.51
C GLY A 334 17.92 -17.11 9.53
N ALA A 335 18.76 -17.43 10.52
CA ALA A 335 18.40 -18.35 11.61
C ALA A 335 17.25 -17.83 12.48
N TYR A 336 17.23 -16.55 12.83
CA TYR A 336 16.12 -15.95 13.59
C TYR A 336 14.84 -15.88 12.76
N LYS A 337 14.94 -15.61 11.45
CA LYS A 337 13.80 -15.71 10.54
C LYS A 337 13.24 -17.14 10.49
N ALA A 338 14.12 -18.15 10.55
CA ALA A 338 13.70 -19.55 10.61
C ALA A 338 12.85 -19.83 11.87
N GLU A 339 13.26 -19.31 13.03
CA GLU A 339 12.50 -19.43 14.29
C GLU A 339 11.13 -18.74 14.21
N VAL A 340 11.08 -17.52 13.65
CA VAL A 340 9.81 -16.80 13.42
C VAL A 340 8.90 -17.60 12.49
N GLY A 341 9.42 -18.16 11.41
CA GLY A 341 8.65 -19.01 10.50
C GLY A 341 8.15 -20.30 11.17
N ALA A 342 8.96 -20.95 11.99
CA ALA A 342 8.53 -22.13 12.77
C ALA A 342 7.40 -21.78 13.75
N TRP A 343 7.44 -20.60 14.36
CA TRP A 343 6.33 -20.09 15.18
C TRP A 343 5.06 -19.85 14.35
N LEU A 344 5.18 -19.23 13.16
CA LEU A 344 4.05 -19.02 12.24
C LEU A 344 3.42 -20.35 11.78
N LEU A 345 4.22 -21.37 11.49
CA LEU A 345 3.71 -22.70 11.12
C LEU A 345 2.97 -23.38 12.28
N LYS A 346 3.46 -23.26 13.52
CA LYS A 346 2.74 -23.74 14.72
C LYS A 346 1.41 -23.02 14.91
N ARG A 347 1.36 -21.73 14.58
CA ARG A 347 0.11 -20.94 14.61
C ARG A 347 -0.88 -21.42 13.55
N LEU A 348 -0.40 -21.69 12.33
CA LEU A 348 -1.19 -22.22 11.22
C LEU A 348 -1.80 -23.59 11.54
N ASP A 349 -1.03 -24.52 12.11
CA ASP A 349 -1.54 -25.83 12.55
C ASP A 349 -2.66 -25.72 13.60
N LYS A 350 -2.53 -24.78 14.54
CA LYS A 350 -3.57 -24.52 15.56
C LYS A 350 -4.84 -23.91 14.96
N ALA A 351 -4.71 -23.06 13.94
CA ALA A 351 -5.83 -22.40 13.27
C ALA A 351 -6.60 -23.36 12.34
N GLY A 352 -5.90 -24.21 11.59
CA GLY A 352 -6.51 -25.24 10.73
C GLY A 352 -7.37 -26.26 11.49
N LYS A 353 -7.13 -26.45 12.79
CA LYS A 353 -7.97 -27.28 13.68
C LYS A 353 -9.27 -26.60 14.12
N LYS A 354 -9.46 -25.30 13.83
CA LYS A 354 -10.58 -24.47 14.29
C LYS A 354 -11.40 -23.81 13.17
N GLU A 355 -11.09 -24.08 11.89
CA GLU A 355 -11.71 -23.42 10.72
C GLU A 355 -11.70 -21.87 10.81
N ASP A 356 -10.64 -21.30 11.41
CA ASP A 356 -10.54 -19.87 11.69
C ASP A 356 -9.89 -19.06 10.54
N THR A 357 -10.34 -17.82 10.36
CA THR A 357 -9.77 -16.82 9.42
C THR A 357 -8.29 -16.43 9.70
N ALA A 358 -7.70 -16.96 10.78
CA ALA A 358 -6.33 -16.75 11.23
C ALA A 358 -5.25 -17.22 10.24
N ASP A 359 -5.63 -17.98 9.21
CA ASP A 359 -4.74 -18.50 8.18
C ASP A 359 -4.18 -17.40 7.27
N THR A 360 -4.95 -16.35 6.95
CA THR A 360 -4.55 -15.39 5.91
C THR A 360 -3.35 -14.53 6.31
N ASN A 361 -3.38 -13.90 7.49
CA ASN A 361 -2.27 -13.05 7.96
C ASN A 361 -1.03 -13.91 8.25
N THR A 362 -1.21 -15.12 8.78
CA THR A 362 -0.12 -16.06 9.08
C THR A 362 0.60 -16.48 7.81
N LEU A 363 -0.14 -16.83 6.76
CA LEU A 363 0.40 -17.18 5.46
C LEU A 363 1.09 -16.00 4.76
N TRP A 364 0.51 -14.80 4.84
CA TRP A 364 1.16 -13.58 4.36
C TRP A 364 2.49 -13.31 5.09
N ALA A 365 2.51 -13.41 6.42
CA ALA A 365 3.72 -13.20 7.20
C ALA A 365 4.79 -14.25 6.90
N LEU A 366 4.40 -15.52 6.69
CA LEU A 366 5.32 -16.58 6.29
C LEU A 366 5.97 -16.27 4.94
N ALA A 367 5.17 -15.79 3.97
CA ALA A 367 5.66 -15.36 2.67
C ALA A 367 6.67 -14.21 2.77
N ARG A 368 6.45 -13.28 3.71
CA ARG A 368 7.34 -12.14 3.98
C ARG A 368 8.64 -12.54 4.63
N VAL A 369 8.57 -13.29 5.74
CA VAL A 369 9.76 -13.73 6.49
C VAL A 369 10.64 -14.62 5.63
N GLY A 370 10.03 -15.47 4.80
CA GLY A 370 10.72 -16.33 3.86
C GLY A 370 10.91 -15.74 2.47
N ALA A 371 10.83 -14.42 2.28
CA ALA A 371 11.06 -13.82 0.97
C ALA A 371 12.48 -14.13 0.44
N ARG A 372 12.58 -14.69 -0.76
CA ARG A 372 13.87 -15.04 -1.41
C ARG A 372 14.65 -13.79 -1.89
N GLN A 373 13.93 -12.71 -2.12
CA GLN A 373 14.45 -11.38 -2.45
C GLN A 373 13.84 -10.37 -1.48
N PRO A 374 14.57 -10.00 -0.41
CA PRO A 374 14.15 -8.94 0.51
C PRO A 374 14.04 -7.58 -0.21
N PHE A 375 13.23 -6.66 0.33
CA PHE A 375 13.15 -5.28 -0.17
C PHE A 375 14.28 -4.40 0.36
N HIS A 376 14.70 -4.62 1.60
CA HIS A 376 15.70 -3.79 2.30
C HIS A 376 16.72 -4.59 3.11
N GLY A 377 16.50 -5.90 3.25
CA GLY A 377 17.46 -6.84 3.82
C GLY A 377 18.54 -7.28 2.83
N SER A 378 19.68 -7.75 3.36
CA SER A 378 20.72 -8.39 2.54
C SER A 378 20.21 -9.72 1.98
N ALA A 379 20.59 -10.04 0.74
CA ALA A 379 20.32 -11.33 0.12
C ALA A 379 20.94 -12.51 0.89
N HIS A 380 22.02 -12.26 1.65
CA HIS A 380 22.68 -13.29 2.48
C HIS A 380 21.91 -13.63 3.76
N GLU A 381 21.00 -12.76 4.19
CA GLU A 381 20.26 -12.94 5.43
C GLU A 381 18.88 -13.61 5.21
N VAL A 382 18.66 -14.20 4.04
CA VAL A 382 17.44 -14.97 3.79
C VAL A 382 17.46 -16.29 4.56
N VAL A 383 16.28 -16.86 4.78
CA VAL A 383 16.17 -18.20 5.36
C VAL A 383 16.78 -19.22 4.41
N ASP A 384 17.54 -20.17 4.95
CA ASP A 384 18.12 -21.29 4.20
C ASP A 384 17.08 -22.02 3.33
N SER A 385 17.50 -22.48 2.15
CA SER A 385 16.60 -23.09 1.17
C SER A 385 16.03 -24.42 1.65
N ALA A 386 16.76 -25.19 2.48
CA ALA A 386 16.26 -26.43 3.05
C ALA A 386 15.14 -26.18 4.07
N THR A 387 15.31 -25.20 4.96
CA THR A 387 14.25 -24.78 5.88
C THR A 387 13.00 -24.31 5.13
N VAL A 388 13.17 -23.61 4.00
CA VAL A 388 12.04 -23.12 3.21
C VAL A 388 11.35 -24.24 2.44
N ALA A 389 12.10 -25.27 2.02
CA ALA A 389 11.52 -26.48 1.47
C ALA A 389 10.57 -27.16 2.48
N GLU A 390 10.95 -27.23 3.76
CA GLU A 390 10.08 -27.74 4.82
C GLU A 390 8.79 -26.90 4.95
N TRP A 391 8.90 -25.58 4.86
CA TRP A 391 7.73 -24.70 4.94
C TRP A 391 6.79 -24.89 3.74
N ILE A 392 7.35 -24.99 2.53
CA ILE A 392 6.60 -25.27 1.31
C ILE A 392 5.89 -26.62 1.42
N ALA A 393 6.52 -27.64 2.00
CA ALA A 393 5.88 -28.95 2.21
C ALA A 393 4.60 -28.83 3.07
N VAL A 394 4.63 -28.01 4.14
CA VAL A 394 3.44 -27.72 4.95
C VAL A 394 2.36 -27.02 4.10
N LEU A 395 2.74 -26.04 3.28
CA LEU A 395 1.79 -25.33 2.42
C LEU A 395 1.18 -26.23 1.34
N LEU A 396 1.94 -27.17 0.76
CA LEU A 396 1.46 -28.11 -0.25
C LEU A 396 0.43 -29.10 0.27
N ALA A 397 0.42 -29.35 1.59
CA ALA A 397 -0.57 -30.18 2.26
C ALA A 397 -1.93 -29.48 2.47
N LEU A 398 -1.99 -28.14 2.32
CA LEU A 398 -3.23 -27.39 2.46
C LEU A 398 -4.11 -27.48 1.20
N ASP A 399 -5.42 -27.30 1.37
CA ASP A 399 -6.36 -27.17 0.25
C ASP A 399 -6.35 -25.73 -0.28
N TRP A 400 -5.56 -25.50 -1.33
CA TRP A 400 -5.40 -24.18 -1.95
C TRP A 400 -6.68 -23.63 -2.59
N LYS A 401 -7.71 -24.46 -2.83
CA LYS A 401 -9.01 -23.98 -3.30
C LYS A 401 -9.82 -23.33 -2.19
N LYS A 402 -9.60 -23.75 -0.93
CA LYS A 402 -10.23 -23.18 0.26
C LYS A 402 -9.38 -22.07 0.88
N THR A 403 -8.06 -22.22 0.81
CA THR A 403 -7.09 -21.30 1.42
C THR A 403 -6.24 -20.66 0.34
N GLU A 404 -6.83 -19.72 -0.42
CA GLU A 404 -6.15 -18.96 -1.48
C GLU A 404 -4.78 -18.37 -1.04
N PRO A 405 -4.63 -17.81 0.19
CA PRO A 405 -3.34 -17.27 0.64
C PRO A 405 -2.21 -18.30 0.73
N ALA A 406 -2.50 -19.61 0.75
CA ALA A 406 -1.47 -20.65 0.78
C ALA A 406 -0.72 -20.73 -0.56
N ALA A 407 -1.44 -20.59 -1.68
CA ALA A 407 -0.84 -20.53 -3.01
C ALA A 407 0.05 -19.28 -3.17
N PHE A 408 -0.41 -18.14 -2.63
CA PHE A 408 0.39 -16.91 -2.57
C PHE A 408 1.69 -17.12 -1.79
N ALA A 409 1.61 -17.68 -0.57
CA ALA A 409 2.78 -17.92 0.24
C ALA A 409 3.77 -18.89 -0.43
N ALA A 410 3.27 -19.99 -0.99
CA ALA A 410 4.10 -20.97 -1.68
C ALA A 410 4.82 -20.36 -2.89
N ALA A 411 4.12 -19.56 -3.70
CA ALA A 411 4.74 -18.89 -4.85
C ALA A 411 5.89 -17.95 -4.44
N HIS A 412 5.69 -17.17 -3.37
CA HIS A 412 6.71 -16.24 -2.89
C HIS A 412 7.90 -16.92 -2.21
N LEU A 413 7.67 -18.02 -1.50
CA LEU A 413 8.74 -18.86 -0.95
C LEU A 413 9.54 -19.58 -2.05
N ALA A 414 8.88 -19.94 -3.14
CA ALA A 414 9.48 -20.64 -4.29
C ALA A 414 10.03 -19.71 -5.39
N ARG A 415 9.96 -18.38 -5.18
CA ARG A 415 10.39 -17.39 -6.17
C ARG A 415 11.81 -17.65 -6.65
N MET A 416 11.99 -17.69 -7.97
CA MET A 416 13.31 -17.85 -8.57
C MET A 416 14.10 -16.56 -8.45
N THR A 417 15.34 -16.68 -7.99
CA THR A 417 16.26 -15.56 -7.81
C THR A 417 17.42 -15.56 -8.78
N GLY A 418 17.71 -16.72 -9.40
CA GLY A 418 18.88 -16.93 -10.25
C GLY A 418 20.13 -17.30 -9.44
N ASP A 419 20.00 -17.41 -8.12
CA ASP A 419 21.08 -17.76 -7.19
C ASP A 419 20.77 -19.10 -6.52
N ARG A 420 21.59 -20.10 -6.87
CA ARG A 420 21.44 -21.48 -6.41
C ARG A 420 21.49 -21.64 -4.89
N SER A 421 22.13 -20.72 -4.17
CA SER A 421 22.20 -20.78 -2.71
C SER A 421 20.89 -20.40 -2.03
N ARG A 422 20.01 -19.66 -2.72
CA ARG A 422 18.73 -19.15 -2.19
C ARG A 422 17.52 -19.83 -2.81
N ASP A 423 17.68 -20.33 -4.03
CA ASP A 423 16.65 -21.00 -4.79
C ASP A 423 16.36 -22.41 -4.23
N ILE A 424 15.08 -22.78 -4.23
CA ILE A 424 14.66 -24.14 -3.91
C ILE A 424 15.06 -25.12 -5.02
N ALA A 425 15.13 -26.40 -4.67
CA ALA A 425 15.42 -27.49 -5.60
C ALA A 425 14.37 -27.59 -6.74
N ASP A 426 14.83 -28.02 -7.91
CA ASP A 426 14.04 -28.01 -9.15
C ASP A 426 12.84 -28.98 -9.12
N ASP A 427 12.94 -30.08 -8.38
CA ASP A 427 11.86 -31.04 -8.15
C ASP A 427 10.73 -30.45 -7.30
N LEU A 428 11.09 -29.72 -6.24
CA LEU A 428 10.13 -28.98 -5.42
C LEU A 428 9.51 -27.83 -6.21
N ARG A 429 10.31 -27.12 -7.01
CA ARG A 429 9.83 -26.06 -7.91
C ARG A 429 8.81 -26.58 -8.91
N ALA A 430 9.08 -27.71 -9.57
CA ALA A 430 8.15 -28.35 -10.49
C ALA A 430 6.83 -28.73 -9.80
N THR A 431 6.90 -29.20 -8.55
CA THR A 431 5.73 -29.52 -7.72
C THR A 431 4.87 -28.28 -7.43
N VAL A 432 5.51 -27.16 -7.05
CA VAL A 432 4.81 -25.88 -6.79
C VAL A 432 4.14 -25.37 -8.07
N LEU A 433 4.84 -25.40 -9.21
CA LEU A 433 4.29 -24.96 -10.51
C LEU A 433 3.07 -25.81 -10.92
N ALA A 434 3.15 -27.14 -10.77
CA ALA A 434 2.03 -28.03 -11.06
C ALA A 434 0.80 -27.72 -10.18
N ARG A 435 1.02 -27.44 -8.89
CA ARG A 435 -0.06 -27.04 -7.97
C ARG A 435 -0.66 -25.68 -8.31
N LEU A 436 0.16 -24.68 -8.62
CA LEU A 436 -0.30 -23.35 -9.05
C LEU A 436 -1.18 -23.44 -10.30
N LYS A 437 -0.75 -24.24 -11.29
CA LYS A 437 -1.54 -24.51 -12.50
C LYS A 437 -2.87 -25.19 -12.18
N ALA A 438 -2.88 -26.19 -11.31
CA ALA A 438 -4.09 -26.95 -10.96
C ALA A 438 -5.17 -26.11 -10.27
N VAL A 439 -4.80 -25.03 -9.57
CA VAL A 439 -5.74 -24.11 -8.90
C VAL A 439 -6.09 -22.88 -9.74
N GLY A 440 -5.51 -22.74 -10.94
CA GLY A 440 -5.74 -21.56 -11.78
C GLY A 440 -5.14 -20.28 -11.17
N ALA A 441 -3.99 -20.38 -10.51
CA ALA A 441 -3.32 -19.24 -9.90
C ALA A 441 -2.95 -18.16 -10.95
N PRO A 442 -2.83 -16.88 -10.55
CA PRO A 442 -2.41 -15.80 -11.43
C PRO A 442 -1.12 -16.13 -12.22
N PRO A 443 -1.05 -15.85 -13.54
CA PRO A 443 0.12 -16.17 -14.37
C PRO A 443 1.43 -15.59 -13.83
N GLN A 444 1.37 -14.41 -13.20
CA GLN A 444 2.51 -13.77 -12.55
C GLN A 444 3.14 -14.63 -11.43
N TRP A 445 2.35 -15.44 -10.72
CA TRP A 445 2.88 -16.35 -9.68
C TRP A 445 3.61 -17.53 -10.31
N HIS A 446 3.12 -18.01 -11.45
CA HIS A 446 3.83 -19.03 -12.22
C HIS A 446 5.16 -18.47 -12.74
N ALA A 447 5.14 -17.32 -13.40
CA ALA A 447 6.33 -16.64 -13.92
C ALA A 447 7.38 -16.43 -12.81
N MET A 448 6.97 -15.88 -11.67
CA MET A 448 7.85 -15.66 -10.51
C MET A 448 8.54 -16.93 -9.98
N VAL A 449 7.92 -18.10 -10.13
CA VAL A 449 8.49 -19.38 -9.69
C VAL A 449 9.33 -20.04 -10.79
N SER A 450 8.99 -19.83 -12.07
CA SER A 450 9.67 -20.46 -13.20
C SER A 450 10.87 -19.68 -13.75
N GLU A 451 10.89 -18.37 -13.57
CA GLU A 451 11.90 -17.47 -14.14
C GLU A 451 12.20 -16.30 -13.20
N VAL A 452 13.34 -15.64 -13.42
CA VAL A 452 13.74 -14.47 -12.63
C VAL A 452 12.94 -13.26 -13.08
N THR A 453 11.93 -12.88 -12.30
CA THR A 453 11.08 -11.70 -12.56
C THR A 453 11.26 -10.62 -11.51
N GLN A 454 11.03 -9.36 -11.89
CA GLN A 454 10.81 -8.28 -10.93
C GLN A 454 9.35 -8.25 -10.49
N LEU A 455 9.09 -7.96 -9.21
CA LEU A 455 7.72 -7.72 -8.74
C LEU A 455 7.25 -6.38 -9.27
N ASP A 456 6.05 -6.36 -9.84
CA ASP A 456 5.37 -5.11 -10.13
C ASP A 456 4.96 -4.37 -8.85
N GLU A 457 4.47 -3.15 -9.01
CA GLU A 457 4.05 -2.30 -7.90
C GLU A 457 2.89 -2.92 -7.09
N ALA A 458 1.99 -3.65 -7.76
CA ALA A 458 0.83 -4.28 -7.14
C ALA A 458 1.24 -5.47 -6.25
N ALA A 459 2.11 -6.34 -6.75
CA ALA A 459 2.68 -7.46 -6.01
C ALA A 459 3.56 -6.98 -4.86
N THR A 460 4.35 -5.91 -5.07
CA THR A 460 5.13 -5.25 -4.01
C THR A 460 4.21 -4.72 -2.90
N ARG A 461 3.12 -4.01 -3.24
CA ARG A 461 2.15 -3.51 -2.25
C ARG A 461 1.38 -4.60 -1.52
N ARG A 462 1.01 -5.69 -2.21
CA ARG A 462 0.37 -6.87 -1.59
C ARG A 462 1.34 -7.54 -0.60
N MET A 463 2.61 -7.62 -0.97
CA MET A 463 3.66 -8.12 -0.09
C MET A 463 3.85 -7.19 1.12
N LEU A 464 3.91 -5.86 0.94
CA LEU A 464 4.02 -4.89 2.04
C LEU A 464 2.76 -4.77 2.92
N GLY A 465 1.64 -5.40 2.54
CA GLY A 465 0.41 -5.44 3.33
C GLY A 465 -0.42 -4.15 3.29
N GLU A 466 -0.27 -3.34 2.23
CA GLU A 466 -0.91 -2.02 2.05
C GLU A 466 -2.04 -2.01 0.99
N ALA A 467 -2.64 -3.16 0.64
CA ALA A 467 -3.59 -3.24 -0.47
C ALA A 467 -4.99 -2.65 -0.13
N LEU A 468 -5.47 -1.72 -0.97
CA LEU A 468 -6.84 -1.22 -0.98
C LEU A 468 -7.62 -1.83 -2.15
N PRO A 469 -8.95 -2.08 -2.01
CA PRO A 469 -9.77 -2.70 -3.06
C PRO A 469 -9.99 -1.78 -4.29
N PRO A 470 -10.33 -2.32 -5.48
CA PRO A 470 -10.66 -1.53 -6.68
C PRO A 470 -11.99 -0.76 -6.53
N GLY A 471 -12.10 0.40 -7.19
CA GLY A 471 -13.21 1.36 -7.01
C GLY A 471 -14.35 1.35 -8.00
N LEU A 472 -14.09 0.89 -9.22
CA LEU A 472 -15.10 0.68 -10.26
C LEU A 472 -15.10 -0.78 -10.69
N LYS A 473 -16.30 -1.35 -10.83
CA LYS A 473 -16.52 -2.66 -11.44
C LYS A 473 -17.42 -2.48 -12.66
N LEU A 474 -17.04 -3.00 -13.84
CA LEU A 474 -17.95 -3.02 -14.99
C LEU A 474 -19.13 -3.96 -14.68
N ILE A 475 -20.37 -3.49 -14.89
CA ILE A 475 -21.57 -4.31 -14.63
C ILE A 475 -22.14 -4.92 -15.92
N ASN A 476 -21.78 -4.43 -17.12
CA ASN A 476 -22.08 -5.06 -18.41
C ASN A 476 -21.13 -4.63 -19.55
#